data_AF-A0A8T2TMB6-F1
#
_entry.id   AF-A0A8T2TMB6-F1
#
_cell.length_a   1.000
_cell.length_b   1.000
_cell.length_c   1.000
_cell.angle_alpha   90.00
_cell.angle_beta   90.00
_cell.angle_gamma   90.00
#
_symmetry.space_group_name_H-M   'P 1'
#
loop_
_entity.id
_entity.type
_entity.pdbx_description
1 polymer ?
#
loop_
_entity_poly.entity_id
_entity_poly.type
_entity_poly.pdbx_seq_one_letter_code
_entity_poly.pdbx_strand_id
1 'polypeptide(L)'
;MQMVCSESSLFSCGRLCGNILACGNHRCQKTCHDVAIPRNAGYEAKLPGNMDKIDSCEKCTLTCQKIRTPPCPHPCMQQCHVGTCSPCSAPLKRSCHCGTLSHSFPCSSFNNFIQEERDKRLSCGGPCHRKLPNCSHLCSEICHPGPCKMATNCQKKVSVWCKCERLKKEWFCSDVQVAFSSLKLQNLRGPKGVGLLSCDKECLKLIEEQRIKEDTERIRQRASIVSEEPPKKVGRRKRHYGSHAMTEKSRFKEITQSIMKWCMVVLLVLLALSILYYGVQGLYSLSDWMNERESKRPRKKPSANFIMH
;
A
#
# COMPACT_ATOMS: atom_id res chain seq x y z
N MET A 1 -24.68 -14.50 -73.91
CA MET A 1 -25.31 -15.72 -73.36
C MET A 1 -26.77 -15.37 -73.06
N GLN A 2 -27.72 -15.98 -73.76
CA GLN A 2 -29.15 -15.96 -73.43
C GLN A 2 -29.42 -17.15 -72.50
N MET A 3 -30.10 -16.93 -71.37
CA MET A 3 -30.56 -18.01 -70.48
C MET A 3 -32.02 -18.35 -70.78
N VAL A 4 -32.34 -19.64 -70.77
CA VAL A 4 -33.69 -20.18 -70.95
C VAL A 4 -34.46 -20.06 -69.64
N CYS A 5 -35.71 -19.61 -69.69
CA CYS A 5 -36.54 -19.23 -68.54
C CYS A 5 -36.95 -20.40 -67.61
N SER A 6 -36.49 -21.64 -67.85
CA SER A 6 -37.00 -22.86 -67.21
C SER A 6 -35.99 -23.62 -66.35
N GLU A 7 -34.74 -23.20 -66.28
CA GLU A 7 -33.77 -23.73 -65.31
C GLU A 7 -33.57 -22.67 -64.22
N SER A 8 -33.97 -22.97 -62.98
CA SER A 8 -33.74 -22.12 -61.82
C SER A 8 -32.26 -22.11 -61.47
N SER A 9 -31.44 -21.50 -62.32
CA SER A 9 -30.05 -21.16 -62.01
C SER A 9 -30.07 -20.17 -60.85
N LEU A 10 -29.46 -20.54 -59.72
CA LEU A 10 -29.24 -19.67 -58.57
C LEU A 10 -28.56 -18.38 -59.05
N PHE A 11 -29.35 -17.32 -59.24
CA PHE A 11 -28.84 -16.06 -59.75
C PHE A 11 -28.13 -15.30 -58.62
N SER A 12 -26.81 -15.41 -58.57
CA SER A 12 -25.97 -14.57 -57.71
C SER A 12 -25.49 -13.35 -58.51
N CYS A 13 -26.00 -12.16 -58.19
CA CYS A 13 -25.63 -10.92 -58.88
C CYS A 13 -24.22 -10.40 -58.54
N GLY A 14 -23.45 -11.14 -57.73
CA GLY A 14 -22.09 -10.79 -57.30
C GLY A 14 -21.98 -9.63 -56.29
N ARG A 15 -23.07 -8.91 -56.02
CA ARG A 15 -23.12 -7.81 -55.04
C ARG A 15 -23.26 -8.35 -53.60
N LEU A 16 -23.06 -7.50 -52.60
CA LEU A 16 -23.37 -7.85 -51.21
C LEU A 16 -24.87 -8.11 -51.03
N CYS A 17 -25.22 -9.12 -50.25
CA CYS A 17 -26.60 -9.52 -49.97
C CYS A 17 -27.42 -8.36 -49.39
N GLY A 18 -26.89 -7.65 -48.39
CA GLY A 18 -27.51 -6.45 -47.84
C GLY A 18 -28.80 -6.69 -47.03
N ASN A 19 -29.23 -7.95 -46.86
CA ASN A 19 -30.35 -8.35 -46.00
C ASN A 19 -30.06 -8.00 -44.52
N ILE A 20 -31.03 -7.43 -43.81
CA ILE A 20 -30.90 -7.14 -42.38
C ILE A 20 -30.75 -8.47 -41.61
N LEU A 21 -29.74 -8.53 -40.74
CA LEU A 21 -29.48 -9.67 -39.87
C LEU A 21 -30.53 -9.75 -38.76
N ALA A 22 -30.67 -10.91 -38.12
CA ALA A 22 -31.61 -11.11 -37.01
C ALA A 22 -31.44 -10.10 -35.84
N CYS A 23 -30.28 -9.44 -35.72
CA CYS A 23 -30.04 -8.38 -34.75
C CYS A 23 -30.75 -7.04 -35.06
N GLY A 24 -31.34 -6.88 -36.26
CA GLY A 24 -32.10 -5.71 -36.68
C GLY A 24 -31.29 -4.48 -37.10
N ASN A 25 -30.00 -4.40 -36.75
CA ASN A 25 -29.18 -3.20 -36.95
C ASN A 25 -28.02 -3.36 -37.95
N HIS A 26 -27.66 -4.60 -38.28
CA HIS A 26 -26.55 -4.89 -39.20
C HIS A 26 -27.06 -5.59 -40.45
N ARG A 27 -26.31 -5.46 -41.54
CA ARG A 27 -26.63 -6.02 -42.86
C ARG A 27 -25.66 -7.16 -43.18
N CYS A 28 -26.17 -8.18 -43.86
CA CYS A 28 -25.40 -9.32 -44.35
C CYS A 28 -24.35 -8.86 -45.38
N GLN A 29 -23.08 -9.14 -45.09
CA GLN A 29 -21.90 -8.84 -45.91
C GLN A 29 -21.48 -10.03 -46.79
N LYS A 30 -22.20 -11.16 -46.74
CA LYS A 30 -22.00 -12.24 -47.72
C LYS A 30 -22.33 -11.74 -49.13
N THR A 31 -21.68 -12.33 -50.13
CA THR A 31 -22.07 -12.16 -51.54
C THR A 31 -23.51 -12.64 -51.74
N CYS A 32 -24.18 -12.10 -52.77
CA CYS A 32 -25.56 -12.42 -53.11
C CYS A 32 -25.79 -13.93 -53.13
N HIS A 33 -26.69 -14.38 -52.27
CA HIS A 33 -27.03 -15.76 -52.03
C HIS A 33 -28.54 -15.87 -51.86
N ASP A 34 -29.08 -17.08 -51.88
CA ASP A 34 -30.50 -17.31 -51.64
C ASP A 34 -30.86 -16.96 -50.18
N VAL A 35 -31.83 -16.07 -49.99
CA VAL A 35 -32.23 -15.54 -48.68
C VAL A 35 -33.53 -16.21 -48.25
N ALA A 36 -33.44 -17.17 -47.34
CA ALA A 36 -34.62 -17.89 -46.84
C ALA A 36 -35.57 -16.99 -46.02
N ILE A 37 -35.04 -15.94 -45.37
CA ILE A 37 -35.79 -15.01 -44.52
C ILE A 37 -35.47 -13.55 -44.90
N PRO A 38 -36.27 -12.91 -45.78
CA PRO A 38 -36.06 -11.52 -46.18
C PRO A 38 -36.54 -10.57 -45.07
N ARG A 39 -35.66 -9.67 -44.61
CA ARG A 39 -35.93 -8.68 -43.54
C ARG A 39 -35.88 -7.22 -44.01
N ASN A 40 -35.58 -7.00 -45.29
CA ASN A 40 -35.45 -5.66 -45.89
C ASN A 40 -36.77 -5.05 -46.37
N ALA A 41 -37.85 -5.84 -46.49
CA ALA A 41 -39.16 -5.36 -46.88
C ALA A 41 -39.81 -4.72 -45.65
N GLY A 42 -39.77 -3.38 -45.58
CA GLY A 42 -40.40 -2.63 -44.50
C GLY A 42 -41.87 -3.02 -44.33
N TYR A 43 -42.31 -3.05 -43.06
CA TYR A 43 -43.64 -3.39 -42.56
C TYR A 43 -43.86 -4.87 -42.21
N GLU A 44 -44.00 -5.13 -40.90
CA GLU A 44 -44.49 -6.33 -40.23
C GLU A 44 -44.28 -7.68 -40.95
N ALA A 45 -43.02 -8.15 -40.97
CA ALA A 45 -42.80 -9.59 -41.05
C ALA A 45 -43.29 -10.22 -39.73
N LYS A 46 -44.59 -10.54 -39.65
CA LYS A 46 -45.04 -11.61 -38.74
C LYS A 46 -44.16 -12.80 -39.04
N LEU A 47 -43.24 -13.12 -38.12
CA LEU A 47 -42.50 -14.37 -38.14
C LEU A 47 -43.56 -15.47 -38.29
N PRO A 48 -43.60 -16.22 -39.39
CA PRO A 48 -44.47 -17.38 -39.47
C PRO A 48 -44.03 -18.29 -38.32
N GLY A 49 -44.94 -18.55 -37.39
CA GLY A 49 -44.73 -19.53 -36.34
C GLY A 49 -44.67 -20.92 -36.98
N ASN A 50 -43.51 -21.30 -37.53
CA ASN A 50 -43.04 -22.67 -37.71
C ASN A 50 -41.58 -22.64 -38.21
N MET A 51 -40.62 -23.09 -37.39
CA MET A 51 -39.20 -22.76 -37.52
C MET A 51 -38.34 -23.99 -37.87
N ASP A 52 -38.36 -24.40 -39.13
CA ASP A 52 -37.38 -25.35 -39.69
C ASP A 52 -36.56 -24.77 -40.87
N LYS A 53 -36.68 -23.45 -41.14
CA LYS A 53 -35.82 -22.79 -42.15
C LYS A 53 -34.63 -22.13 -41.46
N ILE A 54 -33.44 -22.70 -41.69
CA ILE A 54 -32.16 -22.14 -41.22
C ILE A 54 -31.91 -20.82 -41.96
N ASP A 55 -31.61 -19.75 -41.22
CA ASP A 55 -31.21 -18.47 -41.82
C ASP A 55 -29.90 -18.66 -42.59
N SER A 56 -29.96 -18.44 -43.91
CA SER A 56 -28.81 -18.56 -44.81
C SER A 56 -27.85 -17.36 -44.71
N CYS A 57 -28.32 -16.23 -44.16
CA CYS A 57 -27.48 -15.07 -43.89
C CYS A 57 -26.46 -15.36 -42.78
N GLU A 58 -25.40 -14.55 -42.69
CA GLU A 58 -24.45 -14.66 -41.58
C GLU A 58 -25.09 -14.27 -40.23
N LYS A 59 -24.51 -14.76 -39.13
CA LYS A 59 -24.90 -14.31 -37.79
C LYS A 59 -24.09 -13.07 -37.42
N CYS A 60 -24.75 -12.10 -36.77
CA CYS A 60 -24.06 -10.91 -36.28
C CYS A 60 -23.13 -11.28 -35.10
N THR A 61 -21.83 -11.08 -35.26
CA THR A 61 -20.81 -11.30 -34.22
C THR A 61 -20.36 -10.02 -33.52
N LEU A 62 -20.82 -8.86 -33.99
CA LEU A 62 -20.49 -7.56 -33.43
C LEU A 62 -21.00 -7.41 -31.99
N THR A 63 -20.23 -6.73 -31.14
CA THR A 63 -20.62 -6.42 -29.76
C THR A 63 -21.65 -5.31 -29.72
N CYS A 64 -22.50 -5.30 -28.69
CA CYS A 64 -23.50 -4.27 -28.50
C CYS A 64 -22.84 -2.90 -28.16
N GLN A 65 -23.09 -1.89 -28.99
CA GLN A 65 -22.61 -0.51 -28.80
C GLN A 65 -23.66 0.43 -28.20
N LYS A 66 -24.82 -0.10 -27.77
CA LYS A 66 -25.87 0.71 -27.15
C LYS A 66 -25.41 1.26 -25.81
N ILE A 67 -25.71 2.54 -25.57
CA ILE A 67 -25.59 3.14 -24.25
C ILE A 67 -26.55 2.40 -23.31
N ARG A 68 -26.03 1.97 -22.16
CA ARG A 68 -26.80 1.18 -21.20
C ARG A 68 -27.79 2.07 -20.46
N THR A 69 -28.93 1.49 -20.11
CA THR A 69 -29.98 2.11 -19.28
C THR A 69 -30.21 1.20 -18.07
N PRO A 70 -29.90 1.62 -16.83
CA PRO A 70 -29.38 2.93 -16.42
C PRO A 70 -27.95 3.19 -16.93
N PRO A 71 -27.58 4.48 -17.10
CA PRO A 71 -26.27 4.86 -17.60
C PRO A 71 -25.16 4.40 -16.65
N CYS A 72 -24.20 3.66 -17.18
CA CYS A 72 -22.99 3.27 -16.46
C CYS A 72 -21.80 3.28 -17.44
N PRO A 73 -20.56 3.47 -16.95
CA PRO A 73 -19.37 3.58 -17.81
C PRO A 73 -18.93 2.25 -18.41
N HIS A 74 -19.62 1.14 -18.13
CA HIS A 74 -19.25 -0.18 -18.60
C HIS A 74 -19.88 -0.48 -19.97
N PRO A 75 -19.12 -1.04 -20.92
CA PRO A 75 -19.68 -1.50 -22.19
C PRO A 75 -20.60 -2.71 -21.97
N CYS A 76 -21.55 -2.92 -22.89
CA CYS A 76 -22.36 -4.13 -22.88
C CYS A 76 -21.51 -5.33 -23.31
N MET A 77 -21.47 -6.39 -22.48
CA MET A 77 -20.74 -7.62 -22.79
C MET A 77 -21.50 -8.57 -23.72
N GLN A 78 -22.72 -8.22 -24.14
CA GLN A 78 -23.51 -9.03 -25.07
C GLN A 78 -23.14 -8.70 -26.52
N GLN A 79 -23.29 -9.71 -27.39
CA GLN A 79 -23.36 -9.46 -28.84
C GLN A 79 -24.54 -8.55 -29.18
N CYS A 80 -24.56 -8.02 -30.41
CA CYS A 80 -25.66 -7.20 -30.90
C CYS A 80 -26.98 -7.94 -30.69
N HIS A 81 -27.88 -7.32 -29.95
CA HIS A 81 -29.15 -7.90 -29.55
C HIS A 81 -30.27 -6.89 -29.81
N VAL A 82 -31.48 -7.39 -29.94
CA VAL A 82 -32.70 -6.59 -30.00
C VAL A 82 -33.18 -6.29 -28.58
N GLY A 83 -33.88 -5.17 -28.38
CA GLY A 83 -34.39 -4.76 -27.07
C GLY A 83 -33.36 -4.10 -26.16
N THR A 84 -33.69 -3.99 -24.86
CA THR A 84 -32.87 -3.34 -23.83
C THR A 84 -31.70 -4.23 -23.39
N CYS A 85 -30.59 -3.60 -23.00
CA CYS A 85 -29.43 -4.34 -22.49
C CYS A 85 -29.78 -5.02 -21.16
N SER A 86 -29.28 -6.25 -20.94
CA SER A 86 -29.38 -6.88 -19.62
C SER A 86 -28.72 -6.00 -18.53
N PRO A 87 -29.06 -6.13 -17.24
CA PRO A 87 -28.44 -5.35 -16.17
C PRO A 87 -26.92 -5.51 -16.10
N CYS A 88 -26.20 -4.46 -15.67
CA CYS A 88 -24.74 -4.45 -15.62
C CYS A 88 -24.18 -5.31 -14.47
N SER A 89 -23.64 -6.49 -14.78
CA SER A 89 -22.96 -7.37 -13.84
C SER A 89 -21.48 -7.03 -13.61
N ALA A 90 -20.95 -6.00 -14.30
CA ALA A 90 -19.55 -5.60 -14.15
C ALA A 90 -19.22 -5.24 -12.69
N PRO A 91 -18.04 -5.62 -12.17
CA PRO A 91 -17.64 -5.36 -10.80
C PRO A 91 -17.34 -3.87 -10.60
N LEU A 92 -18.10 -3.24 -9.71
CA LEU A 92 -17.92 -1.88 -9.25
C LEU A 92 -17.19 -1.88 -7.91
N LYS A 93 -15.97 -1.36 -7.90
CA LYS A 93 -15.17 -1.18 -6.69
C LYS A 93 -15.54 0.13 -5.99
N ARG A 94 -15.83 0.07 -4.70
CA ARG A 94 -16.11 1.25 -3.85
C ARG A 94 -15.35 1.14 -2.54
N SER A 95 -14.76 2.25 -2.10
CA SER A 95 -14.10 2.32 -0.81
C SER A 95 -15.11 2.25 0.33
N CYS A 96 -14.76 1.53 1.38
CA CYS A 96 -15.43 1.61 2.67
C CYS A 96 -15.38 3.05 3.19
N HIS A 97 -16.35 3.47 4.01
CA HIS A 97 -16.34 4.82 4.56
C HIS A 97 -15.00 5.13 5.27
N CYS A 98 -14.47 4.22 6.08
CA CYS A 98 -13.19 4.45 6.75
C CYS A 98 -11.96 4.47 5.83
N GLY A 99 -12.08 4.06 4.56
CA GLY A 99 -11.00 4.05 3.56
C GLY A 99 -10.07 2.83 3.60
N THR A 100 -10.15 2.00 4.64
CA THR A 100 -9.24 0.84 4.81
C THR A 100 -9.53 -0.31 3.84
N LEU A 101 -10.82 -0.59 3.61
CA LEU A 101 -11.27 -1.70 2.77
C LEU A 101 -11.90 -1.16 1.49
N SER A 102 -11.82 -1.93 0.40
CA SER A 102 -12.60 -1.69 -0.83
C SER A 102 -13.53 -2.86 -1.08
N HIS A 103 -14.83 -2.57 -1.21
CA HIS A 103 -15.86 -3.55 -1.52
C HIS A 103 -16.06 -3.62 -3.04
N SER A 104 -16.38 -4.82 -3.54
CA SER A 104 -16.70 -5.05 -4.96
C SER A 104 -18.13 -5.54 -5.08
N PHE A 105 -18.96 -4.84 -5.84
CA PHE A 105 -20.37 -5.15 -6.05
C PHE A 105 -20.72 -5.20 -7.53
N PRO A 106 -21.74 -5.95 -7.96
CA PRO A 106 -22.28 -5.81 -9.32
C PRO A 106 -22.82 -4.38 -9.54
N CYS A 107 -22.45 -3.77 -10.67
CA CYS A 107 -22.75 -2.36 -10.97
C CYS A 107 -24.25 -2.04 -10.93
N SER A 108 -25.10 -2.86 -11.55
CA SER A 108 -26.55 -2.64 -11.55
C SER A 108 -27.14 -2.76 -10.15
N SER A 109 -26.73 -3.76 -9.39
CA SER A 109 -27.21 -3.97 -8.02
C SER A 109 -26.86 -2.77 -7.14
N PHE A 110 -25.60 -2.32 -7.17
CA PHE A 110 -25.15 -1.20 -6.35
C PHE A 110 -25.84 0.13 -6.71
N ASN A 111 -26.02 0.41 -8.01
CA ASN A 111 -26.64 1.65 -8.47
C ASN A 111 -28.17 1.69 -8.24
N ASN A 112 -28.81 0.52 -8.13
CA ASN A 112 -30.25 0.43 -7.89
C ASN A 112 -30.62 0.49 -6.39
N PHE A 113 -29.66 0.34 -5.48
CA PHE A 113 -29.92 0.45 -4.05
C PHE A 113 -30.19 1.89 -3.61
N ILE A 114 -31.05 2.04 -2.61
CA ILE A 114 -31.34 3.32 -1.94
C ILE A 114 -30.09 3.77 -1.17
N GLN A 115 -29.93 5.09 -0.96
CA GLN A 115 -28.77 5.67 -0.27
C GLN A 115 -28.42 4.97 1.05
N GLU A 116 -29.41 4.72 1.91
CA GLU A 116 -29.21 4.06 3.21
C GLU A 116 -28.62 2.64 3.08
N GLU A 117 -29.12 1.86 2.13
CA GLU A 117 -28.60 0.53 1.85
C GLU A 117 -27.19 0.56 1.27
N ARG A 118 -26.89 1.56 0.42
CA ARG A 118 -25.52 1.79 -0.08
C ARG A 118 -24.59 2.11 1.09
N ASP A 119 -24.99 2.99 1.99
CA ASP A 119 -24.18 3.38 3.14
C ASP A 119 -23.92 2.21 4.09
N LYS A 120 -24.92 1.35 4.30
CA LYS A 120 -24.75 0.11 5.08
C LYS A 120 -23.77 -0.85 4.42
N ARG A 121 -23.85 -1.07 3.11
CA ARG A 121 -22.93 -1.97 2.37
C ARG A 121 -21.51 -1.40 2.24
N LEU A 122 -21.35 -0.08 2.29
CA LEU A 122 -20.04 0.59 2.31
C LEU A 122 -19.43 0.69 3.72
N SER A 123 -20.10 0.17 4.74
CA SER A 123 -19.50 0.03 6.07
C SER A 123 -18.84 -1.32 6.24
N CYS A 124 -17.62 -1.35 6.78
CA CYS A 124 -16.94 -2.60 7.13
C CYS A 124 -17.48 -3.24 8.41
N GLY A 125 -18.42 -2.61 9.12
CA GLY A 125 -18.98 -3.09 10.38
C GLY A 125 -18.04 -3.04 11.60
N GLY A 126 -16.73 -2.92 11.39
CA GLY A 126 -15.73 -2.72 12.43
C GLY A 126 -15.59 -1.27 12.91
N PRO A 127 -14.68 -1.01 13.88
CA PRO A 127 -14.36 0.34 14.34
C PRO A 127 -13.77 1.18 13.19
N CYS A 128 -14.05 2.48 13.22
CA CYS A 128 -13.64 3.40 12.18
C CYS A 128 -12.12 3.65 12.24
N HIS A 129 -11.41 3.26 11.17
CA HIS A 129 -9.96 3.42 11.05
C HIS A 129 -9.51 4.86 10.73
N ARG A 130 -10.43 5.83 10.69
CA ARG A 130 -10.06 7.24 10.47
C ARG A 130 -9.45 7.83 11.73
N LYS A 131 -8.38 8.61 11.56
CA LYS A 131 -7.79 9.41 12.63
C LYS A 131 -8.67 10.62 12.90
N LEU A 132 -8.91 10.93 14.17
CA LEU A 132 -9.65 12.14 14.54
C LEU A 132 -8.80 13.39 14.20
N PRO A 133 -9.42 14.50 13.78
CA PRO A 133 -8.70 15.73 13.50
C PRO A 133 -7.94 16.20 14.75
N ASN A 134 -6.73 16.71 14.55
CA ASN A 134 -5.84 17.19 15.62
C ASN A 134 -5.47 16.11 16.66
N CYS A 135 -5.65 14.83 16.34
CA CYS A 135 -5.40 13.71 17.23
C CYS A 135 -4.63 12.60 16.51
N SER A 136 -3.83 11.83 17.25
CA SER A 136 -3.23 10.59 16.73
C SER A 136 -4.12 9.37 16.94
N HIS A 137 -5.28 9.52 17.59
CA HIS A 137 -6.16 8.42 17.90
C HIS A 137 -7.14 8.12 16.77
N LEU A 138 -7.43 6.83 16.63
CA LEU A 138 -8.51 6.33 15.78
C LEU A 138 -9.88 6.61 16.42
N CYS A 139 -10.87 6.83 15.55
CA CYS A 139 -12.28 6.95 15.94
C CYS A 139 -12.76 5.64 16.59
N SER A 140 -13.47 5.76 17.72
CA SER A 140 -14.02 4.60 18.43
C SER A 140 -15.41 4.18 17.93
N GLU A 141 -16.04 4.99 17.09
CA GLU A 141 -17.35 4.65 16.50
C GLU A 141 -17.20 3.56 15.44
N ILE A 142 -18.27 2.79 15.22
CA ILE A 142 -18.37 1.86 14.09
C ILE A 142 -18.24 2.67 12.79
N CYS A 143 -17.65 2.05 11.76
CA CYS A 143 -17.52 2.65 10.44
C CYS A 143 -18.84 3.29 9.97
N HIS A 144 -18.81 4.61 9.80
CA HIS A 144 -19.98 5.45 9.58
C HIS A 144 -19.78 6.33 8.33
N PRO A 145 -20.86 6.74 7.66
CA PRO A 145 -20.78 7.74 6.59
C PRO A 145 -20.40 9.11 7.16
N GLY A 146 -19.85 9.99 6.30
CA GLY A 146 -19.51 11.37 6.66
C GLY A 146 -18.36 11.50 7.69
N PRO A 147 -18.08 12.71 8.20
CA PRO A 147 -17.02 12.95 9.19
C PRO A 147 -17.32 12.31 10.55
N CYS A 148 -16.28 11.98 11.33
CA CYS A 148 -16.45 11.36 12.65
C CYS A 148 -17.10 12.33 13.63
N LYS A 149 -18.23 11.94 14.25
CA LYS A 149 -18.95 12.81 15.20
C LYS A 149 -18.10 13.11 16.44
N MET A 150 -17.33 12.13 16.91
CA MET A 150 -16.38 12.27 18.02
C MET A 150 -15.08 12.99 17.66
N ALA A 151 -15.02 13.69 16.51
CA ALA A 151 -13.86 14.47 16.08
C ALA A 151 -13.35 15.46 17.14
N THR A 152 -14.25 16.00 17.96
CA THR A 152 -13.96 17.08 18.91
C THR A 152 -13.83 16.64 20.36
N ASN A 153 -14.28 15.42 20.71
CA ASN A 153 -14.29 14.94 22.10
C ASN A 153 -13.61 13.57 22.22
N CYS A 154 -12.29 13.56 22.03
CA CYS A 154 -11.51 12.35 22.22
C CYS A 154 -11.29 12.08 23.72
N GLN A 155 -12.00 11.09 24.27
CA GLN A 155 -11.92 10.70 25.69
C GLN A 155 -10.72 9.78 26.03
N LYS A 156 -9.76 9.62 25.12
CA LYS A 156 -8.55 8.83 25.39
C LYS A 156 -7.61 9.63 26.28
N LYS A 157 -7.10 9.00 27.34
CA LYS A 157 -6.09 9.58 28.23
C LYS A 157 -4.74 9.64 27.53
N VAL A 158 -4.07 10.77 27.65
CA VAL A 158 -2.72 11.01 27.11
C VAL A 158 -1.81 11.53 28.22
N SER A 159 -0.54 11.16 28.15
CA SER A 159 0.47 11.69 29.07
C SER A 159 0.98 13.04 28.59
N VAL A 160 0.80 14.05 29.41
CA VAL A 160 1.30 15.41 29.23
C VAL A 160 2.54 15.60 30.10
N TRP A 161 3.58 16.18 29.52
CA TRP A 161 4.87 16.39 30.18
C TRP A 161 5.19 17.88 30.32
N CYS A 162 6.08 18.21 31.26
CA CYS A 162 6.72 19.53 31.24
C CYS A 162 7.70 19.65 30.07
N LYS A 163 8.08 20.87 29.70
CA LYS A 163 9.19 21.12 28.76
C LYS A 163 10.50 20.43 29.17
N CYS A 164 10.68 20.21 30.47
CA CYS A 164 11.81 19.52 31.08
C CYS A 164 11.70 17.99 31.12
N GLU A 165 10.59 17.42 30.64
CA GLU A 165 10.30 15.98 30.66
C GLU A 165 10.37 15.26 32.03
N ARG A 166 10.42 15.98 33.15
CA ARG A 166 10.44 15.39 34.52
C ARG A 166 9.04 15.14 35.08
N LEU A 167 8.14 16.09 34.89
CA LEU A 167 6.76 16.01 35.38
C LEU A 167 5.88 15.34 34.33
N LYS A 168 5.10 14.35 34.76
CA LYS A 168 4.13 13.63 33.94
C LYS A 168 2.76 13.71 34.60
N LYS A 169 1.74 14.07 33.83
CA LYS A 169 0.34 14.04 34.28
C LYS A 169 -0.55 13.46 33.17
N GLU A 170 -1.61 12.75 33.57
CA GLU A 170 -2.60 12.20 32.63
C GLU A 170 -3.73 13.20 32.41
N TRP A 171 -3.95 13.58 31.16
CA TRP A 171 -5.03 14.47 30.74
C TRP A 171 -5.87 13.78 29.66
N PHE A 172 -7.12 14.19 29.47
CA PHE A 172 -7.90 13.72 28.32
C PHE A 172 -7.41 14.41 27.04
N CYS A 173 -7.47 13.69 25.93
CA CYS A 173 -7.03 14.22 24.65
C CYS A 173 -7.86 15.46 24.23
N SER A 174 -9.15 15.51 24.57
CA SER A 174 -10.00 16.70 24.38
C SER A 174 -9.40 17.93 25.07
N ASP A 175 -9.00 17.81 26.33
CA ASP A 175 -8.48 18.93 27.13
C ASP A 175 -7.13 19.40 26.59
N VAL A 176 -6.31 18.45 26.18
CA VAL A 176 -5.03 18.72 25.51
C VAL A 176 -5.25 19.46 24.18
N GLN A 177 -6.24 19.06 23.39
CA GLN A 177 -6.58 19.74 22.13
C GLN A 177 -7.08 21.17 22.34
N VAL A 178 -7.91 21.39 23.36
CA VAL A 178 -8.36 22.75 23.76
C VAL A 178 -7.15 23.61 24.12
N ALA A 179 -6.25 23.09 24.97
CA ALA A 179 -5.06 23.82 25.38
C ALA A 179 -4.08 24.10 24.21
N PHE A 180 -3.94 23.16 23.27
CA PHE A 180 -3.18 23.38 22.03
C PHE A 180 -3.77 24.49 21.17
N SER A 181 -5.10 24.52 21.03
CA SER A 181 -5.81 25.51 20.24
C SER A 181 -5.65 26.91 20.84
N SER A 182 -5.77 27.03 22.16
CA SER A 182 -5.56 28.29 22.89
C SER A 182 -4.15 28.84 22.73
N LEU A 183 -3.14 27.98 22.68
CA LEU A 183 -1.74 28.40 22.53
C LEU A 183 -1.29 28.56 21.07
N LYS A 184 -2.17 28.31 20.08
CA LYS A 184 -1.84 28.25 18.64
C LYS A 184 -0.61 27.38 18.33
N LEU A 185 -0.38 26.37 19.17
CA LEU A 185 0.80 25.52 19.09
C LEU A 185 0.55 24.39 18.09
N GLN A 186 0.96 24.56 16.84
CA GLN A 186 0.92 23.48 15.86
C GLN A 186 2.15 22.59 16.07
N ASN A 187 1.93 21.29 16.36
CA ASN A 187 2.96 20.24 16.35
C ASN A 187 4.00 20.20 17.50
N LEU A 188 3.66 20.48 18.77
CA LEU A 188 4.55 20.14 19.91
C LEU A 188 4.39 18.69 20.39
N ARG A 189 4.64 17.74 19.49
CA ARG A 189 4.77 16.33 19.85
C ARG A 189 6.27 16.04 19.97
N GLY A 190 6.80 16.12 21.20
CA GLY A 190 8.17 15.72 21.51
C GLY A 190 8.32 14.20 21.58
N PRO A 191 9.55 13.68 21.77
CA PRO A 191 9.82 12.24 21.83
C PRO A 191 9.07 11.54 22.97
N LYS A 192 8.81 12.22 24.10
CA LYS A 192 8.08 11.65 25.24
C LYS A 192 6.60 12.04 25.31
N GLY A 193 6.12 12.98 24.50
CA GLY A 193 4.71 13.37 24.45
C GLY A 193 4.49 14.87 24.26
N VAL A 194 3.36 15.35 24.80
CA VAL A 194 2.91 16.74 24.67
C VAL A 194 3.52 17.60 25.78
N GLY A 195 4.36 18.56 25.42
CA GLY A 195 5.07 19.45 26.36
C GLY A 195 4.24 20.65 26.84
N LEU A 196 3.06 20.41 27.41
CA LEU A 196 2.12 21.47 27.81
C LEU A 196 2.18 21.83 29.30
N LEU A 197 2.75 20.96 30.15
CA LEU A 197 2.78 21.19 31.59
C LEU A 197 3.82 22.28 31.95
N SER A 198 3.48 23.13 32.92
CA SER A 198 4.45 24.06 33.52
C SER A 198 5.44 23.31 34.42
N CYS A 199 6.66 23.84 34.54
CA CYS A 199 7.66 23.31 35.46
C CYS A 199 7.31 23.73 36.90
N ASP A 200 7.46 22.83 37.86
CA ASP A 200 7.38 23.15 39.28
C ASP A 200 8.69 23.78 39.78
N LYS A 201 8.69 24.27 41.03
CA LYS A 201 9.87 24.95 41.64
C LYS A 201 11.12 24.06 41.62
N GLU A 202 10.94 22.75 41.76
CA GLU A 202 12.06 21.81 41.78
C GLU A 202 12.60 21.51 40.37
N CYS A 203 11.74 21.40 39.34
CA CYS A 203 12.18 21.38 37.95
C CYS A 203 13.00 22.61 37.60
N LEU A 204 12.56 23.80 38.01
CA LEU A 204 13.26 25.05 37.72
C LEU A 204 14.66 25.08 38.35
N LYS A 205 14.80 24.62 39.60
CA LYS A 205 16.11 24.50 40.27
C LYS A 205 17.04 23.54 39.54
N LEU A 206 16.55 22.36 39.15
CA LEU A 206 17.35 21.36 38.44
C LEU A 206 17.81 21.86 37.06
N ILE A 207 16.95 22.55 36.33
CA ILE A 207 17.31 23.17 35.04
C ILE A 207 18.41 24.21 35.27
N GLU A 208 18.28 25.04 36.30
CA GLU A 208 19.29 26.06 36.63
C GLU A 208 20.63 25.43 37.04
N GLU A 209 20.60 24.41 37.90
CA GLU A 209 21.81 23.67 38.31
C GLU A 209 22.50 22.98 37.12
N GLN A 210 21.73 22.42 36.18
CA GLN A 210 22.27 21.85 34.96
C GLN A 210 22.92 22.92 34.09
N ARG A 211 22.27 24.07 33.91
CA ARG A 211 22.84 25.20 33.15
C ARG A 211 24.14 25.71 33.76
N ILE A 212 24.18 25.87 35.09
CA ILE A 212 25.40 26.27 35.80
C ILE A 212 26.51 25.23 35.59
N LYS A 213 26.22 23.93 35.72
CA LYS A 213 27.20 22.86 35.47
C LYS A 213 27.74 22.90 34.04
N GLU A 214 26.87 23.06 33.05
CA GLU A 214 27.26 23.17 31.64
C GLU A 214 28.12 24.42 31.38
N ASP A 215 27.74 25.57 31.93
CA ASP A 215 28.49 26.82 31.78
C ASP A 215 29.86 26.74 32.47
N THR A 216 29.93 26.15 33.67
CA THR A 216 31.23 25.94 34.36
C THR A 216 32.15 25.00 33.57
N GLU A 217 31.61 23.94 32.97
CA GLU A 217 32.38 23.02 32.12
C GLU A 217 32.84 23.71 30.82
N ARG A 218 31.98 24.52 30.20
CA ARG A 218 32.37 25.32 29.02
C ARG A 218 33.48 26.32 29.33
N ILE A 219 33.44 26.97 30.50
CA ILE A 219 34.50 27.87 30.96
C ILE A 219 35.81 27.08 31.17
N ARG A 220 35.73 25.90 31.81
CA ARG A 220 36.89 25.02 32.01
C ARG A 220 37.52 24.58 30.69
N GLN A 221 36.70 24.20 29.71
CA GLN A 221 37.16 23.82 28.37
C GLN A 221 37.83 24.98 27.63
N ARG A 222 37.28 26.20 27.71
CA ARG A 222 37.93 27.40 27.17
C ARG A 222 39.27 27.66 27.85
N ALA A 223 39.34 27.53 29.18
CA ALA A 223 40.60 27.72 29.91
C ALA A 223 41.66 26.68 29.53
N SER A 224 41.27 25.41 29.32
CA SER A 224 42.22 24.37 28.87
C SER A 224 42.77 24.64 27.46
N ILE A 225 41.95 25.17 26.54
CA ILE A 225 42.39 25.54 25.19
C ILE A 225 43.41 26.69 25.25
N VAL A 226 43.15 27.69 26.10
CA VAL A 226 44.08 28.82 26.29
C VAL A 226 45.41 28.36 26.89
N SER A 227 45.41 27.35 27.76
CA SER A 227 46.66 26.80 28.32
C SER A 227 47.47 25.93 27.37
N GLU A 228 46.86 25.39 26.30
CA GLU A 228 47.56 24.61 25.27
C GLU A 228 48.07 25.46 24.10
N GLU A 229 47.62 26.71 23.94
CA GLU A 229 48.22 27.63 22.98
C GLU A 229 49.65 27.98 23.40
N PRO A 230 50.67 27.71 22.56
CA PRO A 230 52.05 28.07 22.88
C PRO A 230 52.15 29.59 23.01
N PRO A 231 52.88 30.11 24.02
CA PRO A 231 53.02 31.55 24.19
C PRO A 231 53.58 32.15 22.90
N LYS A 232 52.82 33.07 22.28
CA LYS A 232 53.33 33.89 21.18
C LYS A 232 54.60 34.56 21.68
N LYS A 233 55.75 34.16 21.11
CA LYS A 233 57.06 34.71 21.42
C LYS A 233 57.08 36.17 20.98
N VAL A 234 56.67 37.07 21.87
CA VAL A 234 57.10 38.47 21.82
C VAL A 234 58.46 38.53 22.49
N GLY A 235 59.41 39.21 21.83
CA GLY A 235 60.84 39.21 22.13
C GLY A 235 61.19 39.42 23.60
N ARG A 236 62.15 38.62 24.04
CA ARG A 236 62.61 38.43 25.43
C ARG A 236 63.59 39.54 25.85
N ARG A 237 63.53 40.00 27.11
CA ARG A 237 64.74 40.16 27.92
C ARG A 237 64.65 39.23 29.15
N LYS A 238 65.68 38.39 29.26
CA LYS A 238 65.78 37.18 30.09
C LYS A 238 66.00 37.49 31.57
N ARG A 239 65.56 36.58 32.45
CA ARG A 239 66.38 36.09 33.58
C ARG A 239 66.07 34.63 33.89
N HIS A 240 67.11 33.93 34.33
CA HIS A 240 67.25 32.49 34.54
C HIS A 240 66.70 32.04 35.91
N TYR A 241 66.02 30.90 35.97
CA TYR A 241 66.21 29.85 36.99
C TYR A 241 65.54 28.56 36.51
N GLY A 242 66.19 27.41 36.72
CA GLY A 242 65.78 26.11 36.18
C GLY A 242 64.84 25.33 37.09
N SER A 243 64.11 24.37 36.51
CA SER A 243 63.89 23.04 37.09
C SER A 243 63.25 22.12 36.06
N HIS A 244 63.81 20.93 35.95
CA HIS A 244 63.32 19.77 35.22
C HIS A 244 62.03 19.25 35.89
N ALA A 245 61.00 18.89 35.10
CA ALA A 245 60.11 17.75 35.39
C ALA A 245 59.03 17.56 34.31
N MET A 246 59.05 16.35 33.74
CA MET A 246 57.88 15.56 33.35
C MET A 246 57.23 15.81 31.97
N THR A 247 57.77 15.14 30.94
CA THR A 247 57.14 14.91 29.62
C THR A 247 57.01 13.42 29.35
N GLU A 248 56.23 12.69 30.15
CA GLU A 248 56.10 11.23 29.98
C GLU A 248 54.64 10.72 29.91
N LYS A 249 53.65 11.48 30.39
CA LYS A 249 52.23 11.02 30.43
C LYS A 249 51.47 11.08 29.09
N SER A 250 51.93 11.83 28.11
CA SER A 250 51.19 12.06 26.85
C SER A 250 51.33 10.91 25.83
N ARG A 251 52.52 10.30 25.72
CA ARG A 251 52.77 9.25 24.71
C ARG A 251 52.15 7.89 25.03
N PHE A 252 51.98 7.58 26.33
CA PHE A 252 51.41 6.30 26.75
C PHE A 252 49.92 6.16 26.39
N LYS A 253 49.17 7.28 26.36
CA LYS A 253 47.73 7.29 26.06
C LYS A 253 47.44 7.03 24.59
N GLU A 254 48.29 7.50 23.69
CA GLU A 254 48.17 7.25 22.24
C GLU A 254 48.49 5.79 21.88
N ILE A 255 49.51 5.22 22.53
CA ILE A 255 49.91 3.82 22.32
C ILE A 255 48.82 2.85 22.83
N THR A 256 48.30 3.08 24.03
CA THR A 256 47.21 2.25 24.60
C THR A 256 45.93 2.31 23.77
N GLN A 257 45.57 3.49 23.24
CA GLN A 257 44.42 3.62 22.35
C GLN A 257 44.60 2.88 21.01
N SER A 258 45.81 2.93 20.44
CA SER A 258 46.12 2.18 19.22
C SER A 258 46.07 0.66 19.47
N ILE A 259 46.65 0.17 20.58
CA ILE A 259 46.61 -1.25 20.94
C ILE A 259 45.15 -1.73 21.14
N MET A 260 44.32 -0.97 21.87
CA MET A 260 42.92 -1.35 22.07
C MET A 260 42.13 -1.42 20.76
N LYS A 261 42.38 -0.53 19.79
CA LYS A 261 41.76 -0.58 18.46
C LYS A 261 42.14 -1.86 17.71
N TRP A 262 43.43 -2.21 17.71
CA TRP A 262 43.89 -3.44 17.07
C TRP A 262 43.33 -4.70 17.74
N CYS A 263 43.25 -4.74 19.08
CA CYS A 263 42.62 -5.83 19.81
C CYS A 263 41.13 -6.01 19.44
N MET A 264 40.39 -4.92 19.29
CA MET A 264 38.98 -4.97 18.85
C MET A 264 38.83 -5.52 17.43
N VAL A 265 39.72 -5.14 16.52
CA VAL A 265 39.72 -5.67 15.14
C VAL A 265 40.02 -7.17 15.14
N VAL A 266 41.00 -7.62 15.91
CA VAL A 266 41.33 -9.05 16.03
C VAL A 266 40.16 -9.85 16.59
N LEU A 267 39.47 -9.33 17.62
CA LEU A 267 38.29 -9.98 18.20
C LEU A 267 37.15 -10.13 17.18
N LEU A 268 36.92 -9.12 16.34
CA LEU A 268 35.92 -9.19 15.27
C LEU A 268 36.28 -10.22 14.20
N VAL A 269 37.56 -10.34 13.83
CA VAL A 269 38.03 -11.36 12.89
C VAL A 269 37.84 -12.76 13.47
N LEU A 270 38.16 -12.98 14.74
CA LEU A 270 37.95 -14.27 15.41
C LEU A 270 36.47 -14.65 15.48
N LEU A 271 35.58 -13.68 15.75
CA LEU A 271 34.13 -13.91 15.70
C LEU A 271 33.63 -14.23 14.29
N ALA A 272 34.16 -13.56 13.26
CA ALA A 272 33.79 -13.87 11.87
C ALA A 272 34.24 -15.29 11.48
N LEU A 273 35.46 -15.69 11.88
CA LEU A 273 35.97 -17.04 11.65
C LEU A 273 35.17 -18.10 12.41
N SER A 274 34.75 -17.83 13.64
CA SER A 274 33.92 -18.77 14.39
C SER A 274 32.54 -18.94 13.75
N ILE A 275 31.90 -17.86 13.32
CA ILE A 275 30.62 -17.91 12.58
C ILE A 275 30.76 -18.72 11.29
N LEU A 276 31.84 -18.50 10.52
CA LEU A 276 32.11 -19.26 9.30
C LEU A 276 32.34 -20.74 9.60
N TYR A 277 33.13 -21.06 10.65
CA TYR A 277 33.39 -22.42 11.07
C TYR A 277 32.09 -23.16 11.45
N TYR A 278 31.27 -22.56 12.31
CA TYR A 278 29.98 -23.14 12.71
C TYR A 278 28.98 -23.20 11.55
N GLY A 279 29.01 -22.22 10.64
CA GLY A 279 28.20 -22.23 9.43
C GLY A 279 28.54 -23.40 8.50
N VAL A 280 29.83 -23.64 8.26
CA VAL A 280 30.31 -24.78 7.46
C VAL A 280 29.98 -26.10 8.15
N GLN A 281 30.19 -26.21 9.46
CA GLN A 281 29.85 -27.41 10.22
C GLN A 281 28.35 -27.71 10.20
N GLY A 282 27.50 -26.67 10.27
CA GLY A 282 26.06 -26.79 10.11
C GLY A 282 25.65 -27.27 8.71
N LEU A 283 26.31 -26.76 7.65
CA LEU A 283 26.07 -27.19 6.28
C LEU A 283 26.46 -28.67 6.05
N TYR A 284 27.59 -29.12 6.60
CA TYR A 284 27.98 -30.53 6.53
C TYR A 284 26.97 -31.42 7.26
N SER A 285 26.56 -31.05 8.46
CA SER A 285 25.54 -31.79 9.23
C SER A 285 24.19 -31.88 8.49
N LEU A 286 23.78 -30.80 7.82
CA LEU A 286 22.58 -30.78 7.00
C LEU A 286 22.71 -31.68 5.76
N SER A 287 23.87 -31.66 5.10
CA SER A 287 24.16 -32.52 3.94
C SER A 287 24.09 -34.00 4.33
N ASP A 288 24.70 -34.38 5.45
CA ASP A 288 24.67 -35.76 5.95
C ASP A 288 23.24 -36.19 6.28
N TRP A 289 22.47 -35.33 6.94
CA TRP A 289 21.06 -35.58 7.24
C TRP A 289 20.19 -35.70 5.97
N MET A 290 20.45 -34.90 4.94
CA MET A 290 19.76 -34.99 3.65
C MET A 290 20.09 -36.29 2.92
N ASN A 291 21.36 -36.68 2.87
CA ASN A 291 21.80 -37.96 2.30
C ASN A 291 21.15 -39.15 3.00
N GLU A 292 21.01 -39.10 4.33
CA GLU A 292 20.35 -40.17 5.09
C GLU A 292 18.82 -40.19 4.86
N ARG A 293 18.20 -39.03 4.62
CA ARG A 293 16.78 -38.99 4.21
C ARG A 293 16.57 -39.53 2.79
N GLU A 294 17.51 -39.31 1.88
CA GLU A 294 17.44 -39.83 0.51
C GLU A 294 17.66 -41.34 0.45
N SER A 295 18.58 -41.89 1.25
CA SER A 295 18.80 -43.34 1.33
C SER A 295 17.57 -44.10 1.86
N LYS A 296 16.77 -43.46 2.71
CA LYS A 296 15.52 -44.00 3.26
C LYS A 296 14.30 -43.82 2.36
N ARG A 297 14.40 -43.12 1.21
CA ARG A 297 13.29 -43.06 0.24
C ARG A 297 13.19 -44.38 -0.53
N PRO A 298 12.05 -45.08 -0.50
CA PRO A 298 11.89 -46.33 -1.24
C PRO A 298 11.96 -46.04 -2.75
N ARG A 299 12.84 -46.75 -3.46
CA ARG A 299 12.93 -46.70 -4.93
C ARG A 299 11.61 -47.21 -5.51
N LYS A 300 10.85 -46.35 -6.20
CA LYS A 300 9.68 -46.77 -6.98
C LYS A 300 10.16 -47.73 -8.08
N LYS A 301 9.69 -48.99 -8.03
CA LYS A 301 9.88 -49.95 -9.12
C LYS A 301 9.12 -49.46 -10.36
N PRO A 302 9.68 -49.58 -11.58
CA PRO A 302 8.95 -49.28 -12.79
C PRO A 302 7.83 -50.30 -12.99
N SER A 303 6.65 -49.81 -13.40
CA SER A 303 5.48 -50.62 -13.71
C SER A 303 5.73 -51.49 -14.94
N ALA A 304 5.82 -52.80 -14.75
CA ALA A 304 5.80 -53.76 -15.83
C ALA A 304 4.34 -53.95 -16.30
N ASN A 305 3.99 -53.36 -17.44
CA ASN A 305 2.88 -53.85 -18.25
C ASN A 305 3.36 -55.12 -18.94
N PHE A 306 2.82 -56.28 -18.55
CA PHE A 306 3.01 -57.54 -19.26
C PHE A 306 1.65 -58.05 -19.74
N ILE A 307 1.56 -58.10 -21.06
CA ILE A 307 0.55 -58.74 -21.90
C ILE A 307 0.67 -60.25 -21.72
N MET A 308 -0.44 -61.01 -21.63
CA MET A 308 -0.70 -62.19 -22.48
C MET A 308 -1.98 -62.95 -22.13
N HIS A 309 -2.67 -63.31 -23.23
CA HIS A 309 -3.67 -64.37 -23.46
C HIS A 309 -5.05 -64.28 -22.79
#